data_AF-A0A318ZFE3-F1
#
_entry.id   AF-A0A318ZFE3-F1
#
_cell.length_a   1.000
_cell.length_b   1.000
_cell.length_c   1.000
_cell.angle_alpha   90.00
_cell.angle_beta   90.00
_cell.angle_gamma   90.00
#
_symmetry.space_group_name_H-M   'P 1'
#
loop_
_entity.id
_entity.type
_entity.pdbx_description
1 polymer ?
#
loop_
_entity_poly.entity_id
_entity_poly.type
_entity_poly.pdbx_seq_one_letter_code
_entity_poly.pdbx_strand_id
1 'polypeptide(L)'
;MRSSFGSLHSLGLASLLRDSLWTGSFPDCRTFWVNHRPLIVGACLPWSKPLPPSAYQFCAQRSSFSSFVSAQSFNYSRDLRLTSRTLNPCVNCPSRHFQQNIRPSSSAAMSDDEADPELVALLRKTLGLGGSPDPRTAETKVLQNAQYIFDNAIDVALNSAKTKEAAETIWQMMQKKEYSTQTWAEHELHPKAKDERTVDFIFTMDLLNFSFWSELPSDKRFAIEYRDKKWTGYWSLVAALQRALDEDIPITTPEFWANEEECTEEVIKHVFRSATEEEIPLLEERLQCLREAGRVLCREYEGSFLNCIYSANYSAAALVNLVTESFACFRDETTFNGRRVRIYKRAQILVADLWACFNGEGFGEFHDIDTITMFADYRIPQMLHQLGCLMYSPPLESHIRDLKLIPSGSNWETELRGASIWCVELIKREIERRHPEVKTKPIRQTEPDQAPASKTSTQPLPKEPQNQSYFSDTVPNHDDVKERSARGINAILIDFFLYDTMKELEKEGQESIPHHRTRSIWY
;
A
#
# COMPACT_ATOMS: atom_id res chain seq x y z
N MET A 1 46.05 60.94 -9.17
CA MET A 1 45.26 62.18 -8.93
C MET A 1 44.27 61.83 -7.81
N ARG A 2 44.22 62.54 -6.67
CA ARG A 2 43.58 63.86 -6.45
C ARG A 2 42.13 63.91 -7.01
N SER A 3 41.10 64.27 -6.24
CA SER A 3 41.00 64.59 -4.79
C SER A 3 39.54 64.83 -4.37
N SER A 4 39.29 64.99 -3.05
CA SER A 4 38.13 65.70 -2.45
C SER A 4 36.80 64.92 -2.35
N PHE A 5 35.99 65.02 -1.28
CA PHE A 5 36.17 65.52 0.12
C PHE A 5 35.00 64.95 0.97
N GLY A 6 35.14 64.70 2.29
CA GLY A 6 33.98 64.16 3.06
C GLY A 6 34.14 63.65 4.51
N SER A 7 35.13 64.11 5.28
CA SER A 7 35.23 63.89 6.74
C SER A 7 34.06 64.54 7.52
N LEU A 8 33.67 64.20 8.77
CA LEU A 8 33.99 63.16 9.79
C LEU A 8 32.74 63.10 10.77
N HIS A 9 32.65 62.66 12.04
CA HIS A 9 33.51 62.31 13.19
C HIS A 9 32.70 61.30 14.09
N SER A 10 33.28 60.22 14.64
CA SER A 10 33.66 59.97 16.07
C SER A 10 32.63 60.35 17.17
N LEU A 11 32.42 59.65 18.30
CA LEU A 11 33.22 58.71 19.14
C LEU A 11 32.27 57.59 19.71
N GLY A 12 32.66 56.54 20.46
CA GLY A 12 33.94 56.09 20.99
C GLY A 12 33.91 55.85 22.53
N LEU A 13 34.47 54.72 23.01
CA LEU A 13 34.64 54.29 24.43
C LEU A 13 33.37 53.83 25.21
N ALA A 14 33.46 53.18 26.39
CA ALA A 14 34.15 51.91 26.75
C ALA A 14 33.87 51.44 28.21
N SER A 15 33.47 50.19 28.40
CA SER A 15 33.61 49.36 29.64
C SER A 15 32.86 49.76 30.94
N LEU A 16 32.97 48.88 31.96
CA LEU A 16 32.38 48.93 33.33
C LEU A 16 30.88 48.57 33.44
N LEU A 17 30.38 47.86 34.46
CA LEU A 17 30.99 46.99 35.50
C LEU A 17 29.95 46.03 36.14
N ARG A 18 30.36 44.79 36.44
CA ARG A 18 29.92 43.84 37.51
C ARG A 18 28.45 43.64 37.94
N ASP A 19 28.15 42.33 38.05
CA ASP A 19 27.55 41.61 39.18
C ASP A 19 26.17 42.01 39.76
N SER A 20 25.22 41.07 39.66
CA SER A 20 24.17 40.83 40.67
C SER A 20 23.71 39.37 40.63
N LEU A 21 23.98 38.62 41.71
CA LEU A 21 23.55 37.23 41.92
C LEU A 21 22.20 37.17 42.62
N TRP A 22 21.29 36.28 42.20
CA TRP A 22 20.24 35.62 43.03
C TRP A 22 19.62 34.47 42.20
N THR A 23 20.21 33.27 42.19
CA THR A 23 19.78 32.09 42.99
C THR A 23 18.27 31.78 42.94
N GLY A 24 17.88 30.78 42.14
CA GLY A 24 16.51 30.27 42.01
C GLY A 24 16.50 28.77 41.64
N SER A 25 16.37 27.92 42.66
CA SER A 25 16.45 26.46 42.66
C SER A 25 15.59 25.72 41.63
N PHE A 26 16.17 24.72 40.95
CA PHE A 26 15.42 23.67 40.24
C PHE A 26 14.89 22.60 41.21
N PRO A 27 13.63 22.14 41.08
CA PRO A 27 13.16 20.90 41.70
C PRO A 27 13.49 19.67 40.84
N ASP A 28 13.95 18.60 41.49
CA ASP A 28 14.18 17.27 40.89
C ASP A 28 12.82 16.58 40.61
N CYS A 29 12.62 16.05 39.41
CA CYS A 29 11.39 15.37 38.98
C CYS A 29 11.68 14.07 38.23
N ARG A 30 12.04 13.03 38.99
CA ARG A 30 12.03 11.65 38.49
C ARG A 30 10.59 11.15 38.35
N THR A 31 10.14 10.88 37.13
CA THR A 31 8.86 10.22 36.88
C THR A 31 9.11 8.83 36.30
N PHE A 32 8.69 7.79 37.03
CA PHE A 32 8.77 6.40 36.58
C PHE A 32 7.70 6.12 35.51
N TRP A 33 8.08 5.41 34.44
CA TRP A 33 7.12 4.73 33.58
C TRP A 33 6.66 3.42 34.25
N VAL A 34 5.39 3.36 34.64
CA VAL A 34 4.73 2.13 35.12
C VAL A 34 3.38 1.99 34.43
N ASN A 35 3.24 0.96 33.60
CA ASN A 35 1.98 0.63 32.94
C ASN A 35 1.00 0.00 33.94
N HIS A 36 -0.05 0.73 34.31
CA HIS A 36 -1.17 0.17 35.09
C HIS A 36 -2.21 -0.50 34.18
N ARG A 37 -2.23 -1.84 34.17
CA ARG A 37 -3.46 -2.60 33.90
C ARG A 37 -4.21 -2.83 35.22
N PRO A 38 -5.54 -2.74 35.26
CA PRO A 38 -6.30 -3.16 36.43
C PRO A 38 -6.34 -4.69 36.51
N LEU A 39 -6.09 -5.24 37.70
CA LEU A 39 -6.35 -6.64 38.06
C LEU A 39 -7.34 -6.68 39.22
N ILE A 40 -8.12 -7.77 39.28
CA ILE A 40 -9.30 -7.88 40.14
C ILE A 40 -8.91 -8.08 41.60
N VAL A 41 -9.69 -7.50 42.51
CA VAL A 41 -9.42 -7.43 43.96
C VAL A 41 -9.61 -8.78 44.66
N GLY A 42 -8.66 -9.16 45.52
CA GLY A 42 -8.74 -10.28 46.46
C GLY A 42 -8.13 -9.90 47.82
N ALA A 43 -8.74 -10.36 48.92
CA ALA A 43 -8.51 -9.81 50.26
C ALA A 43 -7.23 -10.31 50.98
N CYS A 44 -6.45 -9.34 51.48
CA CYS A 44 -6.05 -9.12 52.89
C CYS A 44 -5.61 -10.28 53.81
N LEU A 45 -4.37 -10.22 54.33
CA LEU A 45 -4.01 -9.83 55.73
C LEU A 45 -2.45 -9.87 55.96
N PRO A 46 -1.86 -9.22 57.01
CA PRO A 46 -0.39 -9.01 57.13
C PRO A 46 0.29 -9.50 58.45
N TRP A 47 1.65 -9.57 58.50
CA TRP A 47 2.59 -9.42 59.68
C TRP A 47 4.05 -9.85 59.29
N SER A 48 5.18 -9.61 59.99
CA SER A 48 5.58 -8.53 60.96
C SER A 48 7.10 -8.50 61.35
N LYS A 49 7.98 -7.83 60.57
CA LYS A 49 9.37 -7.38 60.94
C LYS A 49 10.44 -8.52 61.20
N PRO A 50 11.69 -8.31 61.74
CA PRO A 50 12.88 -8.18 60.84
C PRO A 50 14.27 -8.77 61.29
N LEU A 51 15.24 -8.89 60.33
CA LEU A 51 16.75 -8.83 60.49
C LEU A 51 17.49 -9.99 61.26
N PRO A 52 18.85 -10.16 61.19
CA PRO A 52 19.85 -9.90 60.12
C PRO A 52 20.82 -11.14 59.84
N PRO A 53 22.18 -11.12 59.70
CA PRO A 53 22.81 -11.64 58.45
C PRO A 53 24.04 -12.59 58.55
N SER A 54 24.34 -13.34 57.46
CA SER A 54 25.67 -13.86 57.01
C SER A 54 25.47 -15.00 55.97
N ALA A 55 26.44 -15.43 55.13
CA ALA A 55 27.57 -14.78 54.44
C ALA A 55 28.10 -15.72 53.32
N TYR A 56 28.74 -15.19 52.27
CA TYR A 56 29.32 -15.91 51.10
C TYR A 56 28.26 -16.61 50.19
N GLN A 57 28.51 -16.93 48.90
CA GLN A 57 29.76 -16.89 48.12
C GLN A 57 29.54 -16.51 46.63
N PHE A 58 30.57 -15.92 46.02
CA PHE A 58 30.83 -15.64 44.60
C PHE A 58 29.95 -16.26 43.49
N CYS A 59 29.60 -15.44 42.49
CA CYS A 59 30.21 -15.56 41.15
C CYS A 59 30.17 -14.20 40.40
N ALA A 60 31.21 -13.86 39.62
CA ALA A 60 31.29 -12.58 38.92
C ALA A 60 32.14 -12.63 37.63
N GLN A 61 31.82 -11.73 36.70
CA GLN A 61 32.59 -11.27 35.53
C GLN A 61 32.91 -12.26 34.39
N ARG A 62 32.33 -11.95 33.22
CA ARG A 62 32.95 -12.18 31.90
C ARG A 62 34.18 -11.28 31.75
N SER A 63 35.18 -11.73 30.98
CA SER A 63 35.77 -10.91 29.89
C SER A 63 36.69 -11.70 28.97
N SER A 64 36.47 -11.55 27.66
CA SER A 64 37.41 -11.55 26.51
C SER A 64 38.67 -12.43 26.48
N PHE A 65 38.88 -13.10 25.33
CA PHE A 65 40.11 -12.96 24.54
C PHE A 65 39.83 -13.23 23.03
N SER A 66 40.81 -12.98 22.15
CA SER A 66 40.58 -12.81 20.69
C SER A 66 41.67 -13.45 19.81
N SER A 67 41.31 -13.66 18.53
CA SER A 67 42.17 -13.76 17.33
C SER A 67 42.96 -15.07 17.07
N PHE A 68 42.80 -15.69 15.87
CA PHE A 68 43.80 -15.70 14.78
C PHE A 68 43.39 -16.51 13.49
N VAL A 69 43.30 -15.82 12.35
CA VAL A 69 43.92 -16.12 11.01
C VAL A 69 43.51 -17.32 10.09
N SER A 70 43.29 -16.96 8.81
CA SER A 70 43.43 -17.67 7.50
C SER A 70 42.59 -18.92 7.08
N ALA A 71 41.63 -18.65 6.19
CA ALA A 71 41.59 -19.03 4.76
C ALA A 71 42.18 -20.37 4.24
N GLN A 72 41.35 -21.12 3.50
CA GLN A 72 41.67 -21.57 2.13
C GLN A 72 40.40 -21.98 1.33
N SER A 73 40.47 -21.91 0.00
CA SER A 73 39.37 -22.20 -0.94
C SER A 73 39.38 -23.66 -1.40
N PHE A 74 38.22 -24.23 -1.78
CA PHE A 74 38.17 -25.38 -2.69
C PHE A 74 36.93 -25.36 -3.60
N ASN A 75 37.16 -25.54 -4.91
CA ASN A 75 36.11 -25.82 -5.89
C ASN A 75 35.76 -27.31 -5.90
N TYR A 76 34.52 -27.66 -6.22
CA TYR A 76 34.23 -28.94 -6.88
C TYR A 76 32.96 -28.88 -7.75
N SER A 77 33.15 -28.88 -9.07
CA SER A 77 32.07 -29.18 -10.02
C SER A 77 32.02 -30.68 -10.28
N ARG A 78 30.81 -31.24 -10.50
CA ARG A 78 30.65 -32.38 -11.43
C ARG A 78 29.20 -32.59 -11.86
N ASP A 79 29.02 -32.79 -13.16
CA ASP A 79 27.80 -33.34 -13.76
C ASP A 79 27.42 -34.70 -13.16
N LEU A 80 26.14 -35.06 -13.28
CA LEU A 80 25.77 -36.29 -13.98
C LEU A 80 24.36 -36.17 -14.59
N ARG A 81 24.10 -36.92 -15.67
CA ARG A 81 22.92 -36.74 -16.53
C ARG A 81 21.95 -37.92 -16.41
N LEU A 82 20.67 -37.62 -16.68
CA LEU A 82 19.69 -38.45 -17.40
C LEU A 82 19.80 -39.99 -17.30
N THR A 83 18.72 -40.63 -16.88
CA THR A 83 17.98 -41.52 -17.81
C THR A 83 16.56 -41.78 -17.34
N SER A 84 15.64 -41.94 -18.30
CA SER A 84 14.26 -42.36 -18.07
C SER A 84 14.10 -43.86 -18.36
N ARG A 85 13.06 -44.48 -17.81
CA ARG A 85 12.34 -45.58 -18.47
C ARG A 85 10.95 -45.82 -17.88
N THR A 86 9.98 -45.98 -18.78
CA THR A 86 8.61 -46.43 -18.51
C THR A 86 8.51 -47.96 -18.58
N LEU A 87 7.45 -48.54 -18.02
CA LEU A 87 6.79 -49.76 -18.49
C LEU A 87 5.38 -49.89 -17.89
N ASN A 88 4.53 -50.75 -18.45
CA ASN A 88 3.06 -50.75 -18.28
C ASN A 88 2.52 -52.15 -17.81
N PRO A 89 1.19 -52.42 -17.71
CA PRO A 89 0.63 -53.25 -16.62
C PRO A 89 0.24 -54.70 -17.00
N CYS A 90 -0.32 -55.45 -16.04
CA CYS A 90 -1.00 -56.74 -16.22
C CYS A 90 -2.25 -56.88 -15.31
N VAL A 91 -3.10 -57.87 -15.58
CA VAL A 91 -4.54 -57.92 -15.21
C VAL A 91 -5.00 -59.35 -14.80
N ASN A 92 -6.16 -59.45 -14.12
CA ASN A 92 -7.07 -60.60 -13.90
C ASN A 92 -6.97 -61.51 -12.63
N CYS A 93 -8.02 -61.40 -11.77
CA CYS A 93 -8.98 -62.46 -11.33
C CYS A 93 -8.51 -63.76 -10.60
N PRO A 94 -9.42 -64.60 -10.01
CA PRO A 94 -10.88 -64.48 -9.80
C PRO A 94 -11.39 -64.76 -8.35
N SER A 95 -12.73 -64.75 -8.17
CA SER A 95 -13.49 -64.83 -6.90
C SER A 95 -13.78 -66.24 -6.34
N ARG A 96 -14.29 -66.32 -5.08
CA ARG A 96 -15.13 -67.43 -4.57
C ARG A 96 -16.28 -66.94 -3.67
N HIS A 97 -17.41 -67.67 -3.69
CA HIS A 97 -18.59 -67.45 -2.84
C HIS A 97 -18.52 -68.16 -1.48
N PHE A 98 -19.31 -67.68 -0.53
CA PHE A 98 -20.13 -68.55 0.34
C PHE A 98 -21.45 -67.85 0.71
N GLN A 99 -22.51 -68.62 0.99
CA GLN A 99 -23.81 -68.14 1.47
C GLN A 99 -24.17 -68.78 2.80
N GLN A 100 -24.90 -68.07 3.66
CA GLN A 100 -25.89 -68.66 4.58
C GLN A 100 -26.91 -67.62 5.07
N ASN A 101 -28.14 -68.07 5.37
CA ASN A 101 -29.29 -67.23 5.72
C ASN A 101 -29.63 -67.32 7.22
N ILE A 102 -29.80 -66.17 7.89
CA ILE A 102 -30.63 -66.04 9.11
C ILE A 102 -31.40 -64.71 9.06
N ARG A 103 -32.65 -64.72 9.56
CA ARG A 103 -33.55 -63.58 9.85
C ARG A 103 -34.39 -63.95 11.09
N PRO A 104 -35.06 -63.01 11.77
CA PRO A 104 -34.75 -61.58 11.96
C PRO A 104 -34.87 -61.13 13.45
N SER A 105 -34.26 -59.99 13.81
CA SER A 105 -34.63 -59.23 15.03
C SER A 105 -34.25 -57.75 14.90
N SER A 106 -34.92 -56.89 15.66
CA SER A 106 -34.86 -55.43 15.53
C SER A 106 -33.98 -54.75 16.59
N SER A 107 -33.01 -53.96 16.15
CA SER A 107 -32.41 -52.84 16.90
C SER A 107 -31.88 -51.79 15.92
N ALA A 108 -31.77 -50.53 16.37
CA ALA A 108 -31.43 -49.41 15.50
C ALA A 108 -30.03 -49.56 14.87
N ALA A 109 -29.94 -49.28 13.57
CA ALA A 109 -28.67 -49.09 12.89
C ALA A 109 -28.23 -47.62 13.04
N MET A 110 -27.10 -47.38 13.71
CA MET A 110 -26.32 -46.17 13.47
C MET A 110 -25.39 -46.43 12.28
N SER A 111 -25.42 -45.53 11.30
CA SER A 111 -24.64 -45.62 10.07
C SER A 111 -23.44 -44.67 10.17
N ASP A 112 -22.37 -45.11 10.83
CA ASP A 112 -21.20 -44.32 11.20
C ASP A 112 -20.19 -44.11 10.03
N ASP A 113 -20.71 -44.11 8.80
CA ASP A 113 -19.95 -44.08 7.52
C ASP A 113 -20.06 -42.72 6.78
N GLU A 114 -20.67 -41.70 7.39
CA GLU A 114 -20.78 -40.36 6.78
C GLU A 114 -19.52 -39.54 7.06
N ALA A 115 -18.68 -39.36 6.03
CA ALA A 115 -17.40 -38.66 6.14
C ALA A 115 -17.59 -37.17 6.47
N ASP A 116 -16.98 -36.73 7.58
CA ASP A 116 -17.03 -35.37 8.12
C ASP A 116 -16.92 -34.28 7.02
N PRO A 117 -17.98 -33.49 6.78
CA PRO A 117 -17.99 -32.45 5.75
C PRO A 117 -16.91 -31.37 5.93
N GLU A 118 -16.53 -31.03 7.17
CA GLU A 118 -15.47 -30.06 7.44
C GLU A 118 -14.09 -30.65 7.12
N LEU A 119 -13.86 -31.91 7.49
CA LEU A 119 -12.62 -32.61 7.14
C LEU A 119 -12.48 -32.81 5.63
N VAL A 120 -13.57 -33.13 4.93
CA VAL A 120 -13.61 -33.23 3.45
C VAL A 120 -13.40 -31.85 2.80
N ALA A 121 -13.96 -30.77 3.35
CA ALA A 121 -13.71 -29.41 2.87
C ALA A 121 -12.25 -28.98 3.09
N LEU A 122 -11.67 -29.31 4.26
CA LEU A 122 -10.26 -29.07 4.57
C LEU A 122 -9.35 -29.83 3.61
N LEU A 123 -9.60 -31.13 3.38
CA LEU A 123 -8.85 -31.94 2.42
C LEU A 123 -8.95 -31.39 0.99
N ARG A 124 -10.14 -30.98 0.53
CA ARG A 124 -10.29 -30.32 -0.79
C ARG A 124 -9.47 -29.03 -0.87
N LYS A 125 -9.44 -28.23 0.20
CA LYS A 125 -8.65 -26.99 0.29
C LYS A 125 -7.14 -27.25 0.30
N THR A 126 -6.68 -28.30 1.00
CA THR A 126 -5.26 -28.70 1.03
C THR A 126 -4.79 -29.34 -0.27
N LEU A 127 -5.68 -29.98 -1.03
CA LEU A 127 -5.39 -30.64 -2.31
C LEU A 127 -5.61 -29.74 -3.55
N GLY A 128 -6.00 -28.48 -3.39
CA GLY A 128 -6.31 -27.58 -4.51
C GLY A 128 -7.56 -27.97 -5.32
N LEU A 129 -8.48 -28.72 -4.69
CA LEU A 129 -9.73 -29.22 -5.29
C LEU A 129 -10.98 -28.45 -4.80
N GLY A 130 -10.79 -27.39 -4.03
CA GLY A 130 -11.79 -26.32 -3.97
C GLY A 130 -11.73 -25.50 -5.25
N GLY A 131 -12.88 -25.02 -5.75
CA GLY A 131 -12.91 -24.05 -6.84
C GLY A 131 -12.17 -22.76 -6.47
N SER A 132 -11.91 -21.91 -7.47
CA SER A 132 -11.35 -20.57 -7.25
C SER A 132 -12.13 -19.84 -6.15
N PRO A 133 -11.46 -19.10 -5.23
CA PRO A 133 -12.15 -18.30 -4.23
C PRO A 133 -13.13 -17.36 -4.91
N ASP A 134 -14.37 -17.28 -4.40
CA ASP A 134 -15.37 -16.36 -4.92
C ASP A 134 -14.83 -14.93 -4.76
N PRO A 135 -14.64 -14.15 -5.86
CA PRO A 135 -14.05 -12.81 -5.79
C PRO A 135 -14.80 -11.89 -4.82
N ARG A 136 -16.11 -12.11 -4.64
CA ARG A 136 -16.99 -11.38 -3.70
C ARG A 136 -16.68 -11.67 -2.22
N THR A 137 -15.73 -12.55 -1.95
CA THR A 137 -15.22 -12.92 -0.61
C THR A 137 -13.70 -12.77 -0.50
N ALA A 138 -13.06 -12.10 -1.46
CA ALA A 138 -11.63 -11.86 -1.43
C ALA A 138 -11.25 -10.91 -0.27
N GLU A 139 -10.19 -11.25 0.45
CA GLU A 139 -9.54 -10.37 1.42
C GLU A 139 -8.06 -10.22 1.05
N THR A 140 -7.55 -8.99 0.98
CA THR A 140 -6.10 -8.72 0.84
C THR A 140 -5.31 -9.24 2.06
N LYS A 141 -5.97 -9.24 3.23
CA LYS A 141 -5.47 -9.50 4.59
C LYS A 141 -4.53 -8.42 5.12
N VAL A 142 -4.28 -7.34 4.36
CA VAL A 142 -3.35 -6.27 4.75
C VAL A 142 -3.79 -5.62 6.06
N LEU A 143 -5.08 -5.29 6.23
CA LEU A 143 -5.55 -4.61 7.43
C LEU A 143 -5.41 -5.45 8.71
N GLN A 144 -5.73 -6.75 8.66
CA GLN A 144 -5.54 -7.66 9.80
C GLN A 144 -4.05 -7.92 10.08
N ASN A 145 -3.18 -7.74 9.09
CA ASN A 145 -1.73 -7.88 9.23
C ASN A 145 -1.13 -6.59 9.84
N ALA A 146 -1.59 -5.42 9.41
CA ALA A 146 -1.28 -4.12 10.02
C ALA A 146 -1.71 -4.06 11.49
N GLN A 147 -2.92 -4.52 11.82
CA GLN A 147 -3.34 -4.64 13.22
C GLN A 147 -2.40 -5.57 14.00
N TYR A 148 -2.08 -6.75 13.47
CA TYR A 148 -1.18 -7.69 14.14
C TYR A 148 0.22 -7.10 14.38
N ILE A 149 0.74 -6.31 13.43
CA ILE A 149 2.00 -5.58 13.60
C ILE A 149 1.86 -4.58 14.75
N PHE A 150 0.85 -3.71 14.72
CA PHE A 150 0.62 -2.70 15.76
C PHE A 150 0.43 -3.31 17.16
N ASP A 151 -0.39 -4.36 17.28
CA ASP A 151 -0.67 -5.06 18.55
C ASP A 151 0.59 -5.74 19.15
N ASN A 152 1.68 -5.85 18.38
CA ASN A 152 2.96 -6.44 18.78
C ASN A 152 4.17 -5.51 18.52
N ALA A 153 3.93 -4.22 18.30
CA ALA A 153 4.97 -3.22 18.09
C ALA A 153 5.67 -2.84 19.42
N ILE A 154 6.93 -2.41 19.33
CA ILE A 154 7.79 -2.06 20.46
C ILE A 154 8.34 -0.64 20.30
N ASP A 155 8.72 -0.27 19.08
CA ASP A 155 9.37 1.00 18.76
C ASP A 155 8.42 2.04 18.15
N VAL A 156 7.19 1.64 17.77
CA VAL A 156 6.15 2.53 17.24
C VAL A 156 4.84 2.35 18.01
N ALA A 157 4.24 3.45 18.48
CA ALA A 157 3.00 3.46 19.27
C ALA A 157 2.00 4.53 18.76
N LEU A 158 0.72 4.38 19.12
CA LEU A 158 -0.36 5.31 18.76
C LEU A 158 -0.89 6.11 19.95
N ASN A 159 -1.05 7.41 19.76
CA ASN A 159 -1.69 8.31 20.72
C ASN A 159 -3.18 8.44 20.41
N SER A 160 -4.02 7.64 21.09
CA SER A 160 -5.47 7.59 20.82
C SER A 160 -6.22 8.92 20.97
N ALA A 161 -5.71 9.88 21.76
CA ALA A 161 -6.29 11.22 21.81
C ALA A 161 -5.98 11.98 20.52
N LYS A 162 -4.70 12.02 20.12
CA LYS A 162 -4.27 12.68 18.87
C LYS A 162 -4.85 12.06 17.61
N THR A 163 -4.99 10.73 17.55
CA THR A 163 -5.71 10.06 16.44
C THR A 163 -7.15 10.59 16.28
N LYS A 164 -7.82 10.92 17.38
CA LYS A 164 -9.19 11.47 17.39
C LYS A 164 -9.28 12.98 17.15
N GLU A 165 -8.21 13.72 17.43
CA GLU A 165 -8.07 15.14 17.06
C GLU A 165 -7.70 15.28 15.57
N ALA A 166 -6.86 14.38 15.06
CA ALA A 166 -6.49 14.31 13.65
C ALA A 166 -7.68 13.92 12.78
N ALA A 167 -8.51 12.96 13.20
CA ALA A 167 -9.75 12.61 12.50
C ALA A 167 -10.64 13.83 12.21
N GLU A 168 -10.88 14.67 13.22
CA GLU A 168 -11.65 15.92 13.09
C GLU A 168 -10.93 16.92 12.16
N THR A 169 -9.63 17.13 12.37
CA THR A 169 -8.81 18.07 11.58
C THR A 169 -8.78 17.69 10.09
N ILE A 170 -8.51 16.42 9.78
CA ILE A 170 -8.47 15.86 8.43
C ILE A 170 -9.83 16.03 7.76
N TRP A 171 -10.92 15.65 8.43
CA TRP A 171 -12.27 15.78 7.90
C TRP A 171 -12.62 17.24 7.54
N GLN A 172 -12.38 18.17 8.46
CA GLN A 172 -12.65 19.60 8.22
C GLN A 172 -11.79 20.17 7.08
N MET A 173 -10.52 19.77 6.97
CA MET A 173 -9.63 20.21 5.89
C MET A 173 -10.00 19.60 4.54
N MET A 174 -10.38 18.32 4.48
CA MET A 174 -10.85 17.66 3.25
C MET A 174 -12.14 18.31 2.73
N GLN A 175 -13.11 18.59 3.61
CA GLN A 175 -14.32 19.31 3.21
C GLN A 175 -14.04 20.75 2.74
N LYS A 176 -13.07 21.45 3.38
CA LYS A 176 -12.67 22.80 2.98
C LYS A 176 -11.89 22.85 1.65
N LYS A 177 -11.08 21.83 1.35
CA LYS A 177 -10.38 21.67 0.05
C LYS A 177 -11.26 21.03 -1.04
N GLU A 178 -12.49 20.61 -0.71
CA GLU A 178 -13.39 19.83 -1.59
C GLU A 178 -12.76 18.55 -2.17
N TYR A 179 -11.83 17.95 -1.40
CA TYR A 179 -10.87 16.94 -1.87
C TYR A 179 -11.56 15.67 -2.40
N SER A 180 -11.18 15.21 -3.60
CA SER A 180 -11.82 14.08 -4.30
C SER A 180 -10.88 13.41 -5.32
N THR A 181 -11.34 12.34 -5.98
CA THR A 181 -10.60 11.65 -7.05
C THR A 181 -10.26 12.53 -8.25
N GLN A 182 -11.04 13.61 -8.47
CA GLN A 182 -10.89 14.49 -9.64
C GLN A 182 -9.50 15.13 -9.71
N THR A 183 -8.86 15.38 -8.57
CA THR A 183 -7.49 15.91 -8.47
C THR A 183 -6.45 14.99 -9.12
N TRP A 184 -6.68 13.67 -9.19
CA TRP A 184 -5.84 12.75 -9.97
C TRP A 184 -5.99 13.01 -11.48
N ALA A 185 -7.24 13.12 -11.96
CA ALA A 185 -7.57 13.30 -13.36
C ALA A 185 -7.22 14.70 -13.90
N GLU A 186 -7.03 15.69 -13.03
CA GLU A 186 -6.67 17.06 -13.40
C GLU A 186 -5.21 17.18 -13.89
N HIS A 187 -4.25 16.43 -13.34
CA HIS A 187 -2.81 16.69 -13.59
C HIS A 187 -2.37 16.54 -15.06
N GLU A 188 -1.54 17.47 -15.55
CA GLU A 188 -1.24 17.65 -16.99
C GLU A 188 -0.44 16.51 -17.65
N LEU A 189 0.17 15.62 -16.86
CA LEU A 189 0.91 14.45 -17.34
C LEU A 189 0.10 13.14 -17.32
N HIS A 190 -1.05 13.10 -16.66
CA HIS A 190 -1.91 11.91 -16.68
C HIS A 190 -2.73 11.84 -17.97
N PRO A 191 -2.99 10.64 -18.54
CA PRO A 191 -3.88 10.48 -19.67
C PRO A 191 -5.25 11.11 -19.41
N LYS A 192 -5.83 11.73 -20.44
CA LYS A 192 -7.18 12.34 -20.39
C LYS A 192 -8.25 11.50 -21.07
N ALA A 193 -7.86 10.42 -21.74
CA ALA A 193 -8.77 9.38 -22.20
C ALA A 193 -9.24 8.51 -21.01
N LYS A 194 -10.27 7.71 -21.24
CA LYS A 194 -10.72 6.62 -20.35
C LYS A 194 -10.84 5.35 -21.18
N ASP A 195 -9.71 4.94 -21.76
CA ASP A 195 -9.59 3.85 -22.72
C ASP A 195 -8.61 2.77 -22.23
N GLU A 196 -8.45 1.72 -23.02
CA GLU A 196 -7.56 0.59 -22.75
C GLU A 196 -6.10 1.05 -22.57
N ARG A 197 -5.64 1.99 -23.40
CA ARG A 197 -4.30 2.58 -23.32
C ARG A 197 -4.05 3.32 -22.01
N THR A 198 -5.10 3.91 -21.43
CA THR A 198 -5.04 4.56 -20.12
C THR A 198 -4.82 3.53 -19.00
N VAL A 199 -5.41 2.33 -19.11
CA VAL A 199 -5.13 1.21 -18.20
C VAL A 199 -3.69 0.72 -18.35
N ASP A 200 -3.22 0.51 -19.58
CA ASP A 200 -1.84 0.06 -19.83
C ASP A 200 -0.81 1.09 -19.31
N PHE A 201 -1.09 2.38 -19.47
CA PHE A 201 -0.25 3.45 -18.91
C PHE A 201 -0.20 3.40 -17.37
N ILE A 202 -1.35 3.28 -16.69
CA ILE A 202 -1.42 3.20 -15.22
C ILE A 202 -0.69 1.94 -14.71
N PHE A 203 -0.89 0.78 -15.35
CA PHE A 203 -0.17 -0.44 -15.00
C PHE A 203 1.35 -0.28 -15.15
N THR A 204 1.80 0.28 -16.27
CA THR A 204 3.23 0.57 -16.54
C THR A 204 3.81 1.54 -15.50
N MET A 205 3.04 2.56 -15.15
CA MET A 205 3.41 3.57 -14.16
C MET A 205 3.59 2.95 -12.78
N ASP A 206 2.62 2.19 -12.26
CA ASP A 206 2.70 1.61 -10.91
C ASP A 206 3.62 0.39 -10.77
N LEU A 207 3.84 -0.34 -11.86
CA LEU A 207 4.94 -1.31 -11.97
C LEU A 207 6.30 -0.65 -11.71
N LEU A 208 6.46 0.62 -12.07
CA LEU A 208 7.70 1.41 -11.97
C LEU A 208 7.68 2.50 -10.87
N ASN A 209 6.59 2.64 -10.13
CA ASN A 209 6.35 3.69 -9.12
C ASN A 209 7.09 3.41 -7.80
N PHE A 210 8.42 3.26 -7.89
CA PHE A 210 9.28 2.92 -6.77
C PHE A 210 10.62 3.67 -6.83
N SER A 211 10.97 4.36 -5.75
CA SER A 211 12.23 5.06 -5.51
C SER A 211 12.54 6.19 -6.50
N PHE A 212 12.28 7.40 -6.02
CA PHE A 212 12.80 8.65 -6.58
C PHE A 212 13.66 9.39 -5.54
N TRP A 213 14.26 8.62 -4.61
CA TRP A 213 15.10 9.15 -3.55
C TRP A 213 16.52 9.38 -4.06
N SER A 214 17.11 10.50 -3.65
CA SER A 214 18.52 10.82 -3.88
C SER A 214 19.09 11.57 -2.68
N GLU A 215 20.36 11.31 -2.37
CA GLU A 215 21.11 12.06 -1.37
C GLU A 215 21.72 13.35 -1.94
N LEU A 216 21.63 13.59 -3.26
CA LEU A 216 22.18 14.76 -3.90
C LEU A 216 21.36 16.04 -3.60
N PRO A 217 21.99 17.23 -3.72
CA PRO A 217 21.30 18.52 -3.82
C PRO A 217 20.23 18.54 -4.92
N SER A 218 19.14 19.30 -4.70
CA SER A 218 17.92 19.24 -5.51
C SER A 218 18.08 19.66 -6.98
N ASP A 219 19.11 20.45 -7.30
CA ASP A 219 19.49 20.82 -8.67
C ASP A 219 20.09 19.65 -9.47
N LYS A 220 20.76 18.72 -8.77
CA LYS A 220 21.50 17.58 -9.34
C LYS A 220 20.71 16.27 -9.42
N ARG A 221 19.59 16.17 -8.70
CA ARG A 221 18.78 14.93 -8.65
C ARG A 221 18.26 14.51 -10.02
N PHE A 222 17.96 13.21 -10.18
CA PHE A 222 17.30 12.67 -11.35
C PHE A 222 16.07 13.51 -11.72
N ALA A 223 16.04 13.94 -12.99
CA ALA A 223 15.03 14.84 -13.49
C ALA A 223 14.81 14.62 -14.98
N ILE A 224 13.61 14.93 -15.46
CA ILE A 224 13.22 14.73 -16.86
C ILE A 224 12.74 16.05 -17.44
N GLU A 225 13.40 16.51 -18.49
CA GLU A 225 12.90 17.63 -19.29
C GLU A 225 11.92 17.11 -20.35
N TYR A 226 10.71 17.68 -20.32
CA TYR A 226 9.58 17.32 -21.17
C TYR A 226 8.55 18.45 -21.20
N ARG A 227 8.07 18.82 -22.40
CA ARG A 227 7.14 19.94 -22.65
C ARG A 227 7.59 21.26 -21.97
N ASP A 228 8.85 21.64 -22.23
CA ASP A 228 9.52 22.85 -21.71
C ASP A 228 9.56 22.98 -20.17
N LYS A 229 9.36 21.88 -19.44
CA LYS A 229 9.40 21.81 -17.97
C LYS A 229 10.38 20.73 -17.50
N LYS A 230 11.08 21.00 -16.39
CA LYS A 230 11.94 20.04 -15.69
C LYS A 230 11.15 19.37 -14.55
N TRP A 231 10.89 18.08 -14.68
CA TRP A 231 10.11 17.25 -13.76
C TRP A 231 11.03 16.47 -12.82
N THR A 232 10.62 16.31 -11.56
CA THR A 232 11.39 15.65 -10.50
C THR A 232 10.51 14.76 -9.63
N GLY A 233 11.14 13.82 -8.89
CA GLY A 233 10.40 12.85 -8.07
C GLY A 233 9.50 11.95 -8.94
N TYR A 234 8.33 11.56 -8.41
CA TYR A 234 7.31 10.80 -9.14
C TYR A 234 7.00 11.35 -10.54
N TRP A 235 6.88 12.68 -10.69
CA TRP A 235 6.55 13.29 -11.98
C TRP A 235 7.62 13.09 -13.07
N SER A 236 8.87 12.79 -12.69
CA SER A 236 9.89 12.41 -13.67
C SER A 236 9.60 11.07 -14.34
N LEU A 237 9.01 10.08 -13.64
CA LEU A 237 8.56 8.83 -14.25
C LEU A 237 7.44 9.09 -15.26
N VAL A 238 6.39 9.79 -14.84
CA VAL A 238 5.23 10.07 -15.70
C VAL A 238 5.65 10.85 -16.94
N ALA A 239 6.56 11.84 -16.79
CA ALA A 239 7.14 12.58 -17.90
C ALA A 239 8.02 11.70 -18.82
N ALA A 240 8.78 10.75 -18.29
CA ALA A 240 9.59 9.84 -19.10
C ALA A 240 8.73 8.86 -19.91
N LEU A 241 7.65 8.33 -19.34
CA LEU A 241 6.71 7.45 -20.03
C LEU A 241 5.97 8.21 -21.15
N GLN A 242 5.43 9.40 -20.86
CA GLN A 242 4.79 10.25 -21.88
C GLN A 242 5.78 10.65 -22.99
N ARG A 243 7.02 11.02 -22.64
CA ARG A 243 8.07 11.35 -23.62
C ARG A 243 8.44 10.16 -24.51
N ALA A 244 8.47 8.94 -23.97
CA ALA A 244 8.75 7.74 -24.75
C ALA A 244 7.63 7.43 -25.75
N LEU A 245 6.36 7.62 -25.36
CA LEU A 245 5.21 7.50 -26.26
C LEU A 245 5.21 8.59 -27.36
N ASP A 246 5.57 9.83 -27.02
CA ASP A 246 5.78 10.92 -27.99
C ASP A 246 7.01 10.69 -28.91
N GLU A 247 7.88 9.72 -28.57
CA GLU A 247 9.06 9.30 -29.35
C GLU A 247 8.84 7.95 -30.09
N ASP A 248 7.57 7.55 -30.28
CA ASP A 248 7.13 6.31 -30.93
C ASP A 248 7.64 5.00 -30.25
N ILE A 249 8.12 5.07 -28.99
CA ILE A 249 8.55 3.90 -28.22
C ILE A 249 7.33 3.29 -27.50
N PRO A 250 6.98 2.01 -27.75
CA PRO A 250 5.81 1.35 -27.14
C PRO A 250 6.07 0.94 -25.68
N ILE A 251 6.46 1.89 -24.83
CA ILE A 251 6.89 1.65 -23.45
C ILE A 251 5.78 1.10 -22.54
N THR A 252 4.51 1.16 -22.96
CA THR A 252 3.36 0.59 -22.24
C THR A 252 2.94 -0.79 -22.73
N THR A 253 3.68 -1.41 -23.67
CA THR A 253 3.27 -2.65 -24.35
C THR A 253 3.98 -3.89 -23.80
N PRO A 254 3.26 -4.91 -23.29
CA PRO A 254 3.85 -6.12 -22.70
C PRO A 254 4.72 -6.95 -23.64
N GLU A 255 4.38 -7.03 -24.93
CA GLU A 255 5.18 -7.73 -25.95
C GLU A 255 6.55 -7.09 -26.13
N PHE A 256 6.61 -5.75 -26.16
CA PHE A 256 7.86 -4.99 -26.22
C PHE A 256 8.73 -5.28 -25.00
N TRP A 257 8.16 -5.31 -23.78
CA TRP A 257 8.91 -5.70 -22.59
C TRP A 257 9.37 -7.17 -22.60
N ALA A 258 8.60 -8.07 -23.22
CA ALA A 258 8.99 -9.47 -23.38
C ALA A 258 10.10 -9.66 -24.44
N ASN A 259 10.25 -8.72 -25.38
CA ASN A 259 11.25 -8.79 -26.45
C ASN A 259 12.60 -8.21 -26.02
N GLU A 260 13.62 -9.07 -25.93
CA GLU A 260 14.98 -8.67 -25.56
C GLU A 260 15.75 -7.99 -26.71
N GLU A 261 15.31 -8.14 -27.97
CA GLU A 261 15.93 -7.49 -29.14
C GLU A 261 15.42 -6.06 -29.40
N GLU A 262 14.15 -5.77 -29.05
CA GLU A 262 13.55 -4.44 -29.23
C GLU A 262 13.70 -3.55 -27.98
N CYS A 263 13.40 -4.07 -26.80
CA CYS A 263 13.46 -3.32 -25.54
C CYS A 263 14.84 -3.48 -24.89
N THR A 264 15.92 -3.05 -25.54
CA THR A 264 17.29 -3.24 -25.02
C THR A 264 17.58 -2.35 -23.79
N GLU A 265 18.67 -2.63 -23.07
CA GLU A 265 19.12 -1.80 -21.94
C GLU A 265 19.39 -0.35 -22.40
N GLU A 266 19.92 -0.16 -23.61
CA GLU A 266 20.15 1.15 -24.23
C GLU A 266 18.85 1.89 -24.55
N VAL A 267 17.81 1.19 -25.04
CA VAL A 267 16.49 1.79 -25.29
C VAL A 267 15.87 2.25 -23.97
N ILE A 268 16.00 1.45 -22.91
CA ILE A 268 15.47 1.78 -21.58
C ILE A 268 16.27 2.89 -20.89
N LYS A 269 17.60 2.96 -21.10
CA LYS A 269 18.43 4.14 -20.77
C LYS A 269 17.99 5.38 -21.53
N HIS A 270 17.64 5.27 -22.81
CA HIS A 270 17.14 6.39 -23.62
C HIS A 270 15.76 6.88 -23.17
N VAL A 271 14.85 5.98 -22.79
CA VAL A 271 13.54 6.35 -22.19
C VAL A 271 13.75 7.17 -20.92
N PHE A 272 14.54 6.65 -19.97
CA PHE A 272 14.80 7.29 -18.68
C PHE A 272 15.99 8.26 -18.69
N ARG A 273 16.45 8.73 -19.87
CA ARG A 273 17.60 9.63 -19.97
C ARG A 273 17.34 10.94 -19.21
N SER A 274 18.23 11.25 -18.27
CA SER A 274 18.08 12.35 -17.32
C SER A 274 18.46 13.71 -17.92
N ALA A 275 17.92 14.79 -17.34
CA ALA A 275 18.34 16.17 -17.53
C ALA A 275 19.41 16.61 -16.49
N THR A 276 20.00 15.66 -15.75
CA THR A 276 21.07 15.87 -14.77
C THR A 276 22.11 14.74 -14.85
N GLU A 277 23.20 14.87 -14.09
CA GLU A 277 24.26 13.85 -13.98
C GLU A 277 23.78 12.56 -13.27
N GLU A 278 22.66 12.61 -12.54
CA GLU A 278 22.07 11.44 -11.87
C GLU A 278 21.08 10.74 -12.82
N GLU A 279 21.34 9.46 -13.13
CA GLU A 279 20.42 8.56 -13.84
C GLU A 279 19.21 8.19 -12.96
N ILE A 280 18.18 7.56 -13.55
CA ILE A 280 17.05 7.08 -12.74
C ILE A 280 17.53 6.04 -11.71
N PRO A 281 17.15 6.18 -10.42
CA PRO A 281 17.49 5.16 -9.44
C PRO A 281 16.95 3.79 -9.86
N LEU A 282 17.77 2.75 -9.74
CA LEU A 282 17.35 1.34 -9.84
C LEU A 282 16.78 1.00 -11.24
N LEU A 283 17.47 1.48 -12.28
CA LEU A 283 17.15 1.23 -13.69
C LEU A 283 17.09 -0.27 -14.04
N GLU A 284 18.03 -1.06 -13.51
CA GLU A 284 18.08 -2.50 -13.76
C GLU A 284 16.91 -3.23 -13.08
N GLU A 285 16.59 -2.89 -11.83
CA GLU A 285 15.40 -3.46 -11.17
C GLU A 285 14.09 -3.04 -11.89
N ARG A 286 14.03 -1.85 -12.49
CA ARG A 286 12.91 -1.40 -13.34
C ARG A 286 12.80 -2.25 -14.60
N LEU A 287 13.91 -2.49 -15.30
CA LEU A 287 13.95 -3.38 -16.46
C LEU A 287 13.51 -4.80 -16.09
N GLN A 288 14.00 -5.33 -14.97
CA GLN A 288 13.58 -6.65 -14.47
C GLN A 288 12.08 -6.71 -14.17
N CYS A 289 11.48 -5.66 -13.60
CA CYS A 289 10.02 -5.57 -13.40
C CYS A 289 9.26 -5.61 -14.74
N LEU A 290 9.71 -4.86 -15.76
CA LEU A 290 9.13 -4.90 -17.11
C LEU A 290 9.27 -6.29 -17.74
N ARG A 291 10.45 -6.92 -17.67
CA ARG A 291 10.67 -8.29 -18.16
C ARG A 291 9.76 -9.30 -17.46
N GLU A 292 9.57 -9.18 -16.14
CA GLU A 292 8.63 -10.03 -15.39
C GLU A 292 7.19 -9.82 -15.88
N ALA A 293 6.70 -8.59 -15.84
CA ALA A 293 5.32 -8.28 -16.18
C ALA A 293 4.98 -8.63 -17.64
N GLY A 294 5.87 -8.33 -18.59
CA GLY A 294 5.70 -8.69 -20.00
C GLY A 294 5.58 -10.21 -20.19
N ARG A 295 6.46 -10.99 -19.55
CA ARG A 295 6.41 -12.46 -19.62
C ARG A 295 5.16 -13.05 -18.95
N VAL A 296 4.64 -12.44 -17.89
CA VAL A 296 3.38 -12.87 -17.24
C VAL A 296 2.19 -12.54 -18.14
N LEU A 297 2.05 -11.29 -18.58
CA LEU A 297 0.93 -10.84 -19.40
C LEU A 297 0.83 -11.59 -20.72
N CYS A 298 1.95 -11.76 -21.45
CA CYS A 298 1.97 -12.48 -22.72
C CYS A 298 1.69 -14.00 -22.60
N ARG A 299 1.68 -14.57 -21.38
CA ARG A 299 1.47 -16.01 -21.14
C ARG A 299 0.15 -16.34 -20.44
N GLU A 300 -0.28 -15.50 -19.51
CA GLU A 300 -1.41 -15.76 -18.62
C GLU A 300 -2.62 -14.85 -18.92
N TYR A 301 -2.40 -13.72 -19.62
CA TYR A 301 -3.40 -12.67 -19.82
C TYR A 301 -3.50 -12.16 -21.28
N GLU A 302 -3.09 -12.99 -22.24
CA GLU A 302 -3.15 -12.70 -23.69
C GLU A 302 -2.54 -11.35 -24.12
N GLY A 303 -1.50 -10.89 -23.39
CA GLY A 303 -0.78 -9.65 -23.69
C GLY A 303 -1.38 -8.37 -23.09
N SER A 304 -2.52 -8.43 -22.40
CA SER A 304 -3.20 -7.22 -21.88
C SER A 304 -3.51 -7.30 -20.38
N PHE A 305 -3.25 -6.21 -19.65
CA PHE A 305 -3.62 -6.12 -18.23
C PHE A 305 -5.14 -6.06 -18.01
N LEU A 306 -5.94 -5.70 -19.03
CA LEU A 306 -7.41 -5.74 -18.99
C LEU A 306 -7.93 -7.12 -18.58
N ASN A 307 -7.29 -8.19 -19.05
CA ASN A 307 -7.67 -9.56 -18.72
C ASN A 307 -7.43 -9.90 -17.23
N CYS A 308 -6.50 -9.21 -16.56
CA CYS A 308 -6.34 -9.29 -15.11
C CYS A 308 -7.48 -8.56 -14.38
N ILE A 309 -7.88 -7.37 -14.85
CA ILE A 309 -9.04 -6.62 -14.32
C ILE A 309 -10.35 -7.42 -14.49
N TYR A 310 -10.59 -7.99 -15.68
CA TYR A 310 -11.75 -8.84 -15.93
C TYR A 310 -11.75 -10.10 -15.04
N SER A 311 -10.58 -10.71 -14.82
CA SER A 311 -10.42 -11.86 -13.91
C SER A 311 -10.71 -11.52 -12.44
N ALA A 312 -10.54 -10.25 -12.03
CA ALA A 312 -10.90 -9.78 -10.69
C ALA A 312 -12.42 -9.59 -10.49
N ASN A 313 -13.23 -9.59 -11.56
CA ASN A 313 -14.69 -9.51 -11.52
C ASN A 313 -15.20 -8.39 -10.57
N TYR A 314 -14.79 -7.15 -10.85
CA TYR A 314 -15.19 -5.95 -10.08
C TYR A 314 -14.83 -5.97 -8.58
N SER A 315 -13.89 -6.83 -8.14
CA SER A 315 -13.35 -6.80 -6.78
C SER A 315 -11.94 -6.20 -6.73
N ALA A 316 -11.80 -5.12 -5.98
CA ALA A 316 -10.53 -4.50 -5.61
C ALA A 316 -9.64 -5.48 -4.83
N ALA A 317 -10.23 -6.22 -3.87
CA ALA A 317 -9.49 -7.20 -3.07
C ALA A 317 -9.05 -8.42 -3.89
N ALA A 318 -9.83 -8.84 -4.91
CA ALA A 318 -9.41 -9.87 -5.85
C ALA A 318 -8.28 -9.38 -6.75
N LEU A 319 -8.36 -8.16 -7.30
CA LEU A 319 -7.32 -7.60 -8.17
C LEU A 319 -5.97 -7.46 -7.44
N VAL A 320 -5.96 -6.97 -6.19
CA VAL A 320 -4.74 -6.93 -5.37
C VAL A 320 -4.15 -8.34 -5.17
N ASN A 321 -4.97 -9.33 -4.82
CA ASN A 321 -4.46 -10.70 -4.64
C ASN A 321 -3.91 -11.26 -5.96
N LEU A 322 -4.65 -11.18 -7.07
CA LEU A 322 -4.21 -11.63 -8.41
C LEU A 322 -2.88 -10.99 -8.83
N VAL A 323 -2.75 -9.67 -8.69
CA VAL A 323 -1.51 -8.94 -9.00
C VAL A 323 -0.36 -9.46 -8.15
N THR A 324 -0.54 -9.65 -6.84
CA THR A 324 0.53 -10.15 -5.96
C THR A 324 0.82 -11.65 -6.12
N GLU A 325 -0.07 -12.43 -6.72
CA GLU A 325 0.07 -13.87 -6.94
C GLU A 325 0.74 -14.19 -8.29
N SER A 326 0.37 -13.53 -9.39
CA SER A 326 1.05 -13.68 -10.70
C SER A 326 2.33 -12.83 -10.83
N PHE A 327 2.39 -11.63 -10.25
CA PHE A 327 3.55 -10.72 -10.37
C PHE A 327 4.33 -10.67 -9.05
N ALA A 328 5.51 -11.27 -9.02
CA ALA A 328 6.36 -11.34 -7.84
C ALA A 328 6.93 -9.97 -7.45
N CYS A 329 7.18 -9.08 -8.42
CA CYS A 329 7.63 -7.70 -8.20
C CYS A 329 6.64 -6.82 -7.41
N PHE A 330 5.36 -7.20 -7.35
CA PHE A 330 4.32 -6.54 -6.52
C PHE A 330 4.14 -7.18 -5.13
N ARG A 331 4.79 -8.32 -4.84
CA ARG A 331 4.59 -9.13 -3.62
C ARG A 331 5.31 -8.57 -2.39
N ASP A 332 4.84 -7.42 -1.93
CA ASP A 332 5.27 -6.73 -0.70
C ASP A 332 4.77 -7.48 0.56
N GLU A 333 5.55 -8.51 0.94
CA GLU A 333 5.40 -9.34 2.16
C GLU A 333 6.72 -9.37 2.96
N THR A 334 6.64 -9.46 4.29
CA THR A 334 7.81 -9.65 5.18
C THR A 334 7.47 -10.63 6.31
N THR A 335 8.43 -10.95 7.20
CA THR A 335 8.22 -11.78 8.39
C THR A 335 8.39 -10.95 9.66
N PHE A 336 7.31 -10.80 10.44
CA PHE A 336 7.28 -10.07 11.70
C PHE A 336 6.94 -11.02 12.85
N ASN A 337 7.78 -11.06 13.89
CA ASN A 337 7.62 -11.94 15.07
C ASN A 337 7.31 -13.42 14.71
N GLY A 338 7.97 -13.94 13.66
CA GLY A 338 7.81 -15.31 13.17
C GLY A 338 6.58 -15.55 12.28
N ARG A 339 5.73 -14.55 12.06
CA ARG A 339 4.55 -14.61 11.18
C ARG A 339 4.82 -13.87 9.88
N ARG A 340 4.45 -14.45 8.73
CA ARG A 340 4.40 -13.71 7.46
C ARG A 340 3.31 -12.63 7.53
N VAL A 341 3.67 -11.40 7.16
CA VAL A 341 2.76 -10.24 7.09
C VAL A 341 2.74 -9.63 5.69
N ARG A 342 1.56 -9.21 5.24
CA ARG A 342 1.27 -8.61 3.92
C ARG A 342 1.09 -7.10 4.04
N ILE A 343 1.67 -6.34 3.11
CA ILE A 343 1.50 -4.87 3.02
C ILE A 343 1.02 -4.45 1.63
N TYR A 344 1.51 -5.10 0.56
CA TYR A 344 0.98 -4.97 -0.81
C TYR A 344 0.87 -3.53 -1.35
N LYS A 345 1.76 -2.62 -0.91
CA LYS A 345 1.72 -1.17 -1.20
C LYS A 345 1.43 -0.86 -2.67
N ARG A 346 2.29 -1.30 -3.61
CA ARG A 346 2.15 -0.96 -5.04
C ARG A 346 0.95 -1.62 -5.71
N ALA A 347 0.54 -2.81 -5.27
CA ALA A 347 -0.68 -3.46 -5.79
C ALA A 347 -1.95 -2.72 -5.31
N GLN A 348 -1.95 -2.17 -4.10
CA GLN A 348 -3.03 -1.33 -3.60
C GLN A 348 -3.09 0.04 -4.29
N ILE A 349 -1.94 0.65 -4.61
CA ILE A 349 -1.87 1.89 -5.40
C ILE A 349 -2.46 1.67 -6.80
N LEU A 350 -2.04 0.63 -7.52
CA LEU A 350 -2.55 0.29 -8.85
C LEU A 350 -4.10 0.21 -8.92
N VAL A 351 -4.74 -0.40 -7.92
CA VAL A 351 -6.21 -0.48 -7.84
C VAL A 351 -6.83 0.89 -7.51
N ALA A 352 -6.18 1.68 -6.67
CA ALA A 352 -6.63 3.02 -6.31
C ALA A 352 -6.50 4.04 -7.44
N ASP A 353 -5.43 3.97 -8.25
CA ASP A 353 -5.20 4.86 -9.40
C ASP A 353 -6.14 4.51 -10.57
N LEU A 354 -6.45 3.22 -10.79
CA LEU A 354 -7.54 2.82 -11.70
C LEU A 354 -8.90 3.36 -11.22
N TRP A 355 -9.23 3.18 -9.94
CA TRP A 355 -10.46 3.70 -9.35
C TRP A 355 -10.56 5.24 -9.47
N ALA A 356 -9.49 5.95 -9.16
CA ALA A 356 -9.44 7.42 -9.18
C ALA A 356 -9.46 7.99 -10.60
N CYS A 357 -8.66 7.44 -11.52
CA CYS A 357 -8.64 7.85 -12.93
C CYS A 357 -10.03 7.71 -13.57
N PHE A 358 -10.67 6.56 -13.39
CA PHE A 358 -11.96 6.27 -14.00
C PHE A 358 -13.15 6.81 -13.19
N ASN A 359 -12.95 7.36 -11.98
CA ASN A 359 -13.99 7.80 -11.03
C ASN A 359 -14.97 6.70 -10.58
N GLY A 360 -14.49 5.46 -10.43
CA GLY A 360 -15.33 4.34 -9.99
C GLY A 360 -16.25 3.73 -11.06
N GLU A 361 -16.08 4.09 -12.33
CA GLU A 361 -16.85 3.57 -13.48
C GLU A 361 -15.96 2.73 -14.42
N GLY A 362 -16.51 1.75 -15.14
CA GLY A 362 -15.77 1.00 -16.16
C GLY A 362 -14.55 0.25 -15.60
N PHE A 363 -13.34 0.54 -16.10
CA PHE A 363 -12.10 -0.11 -15.64
C PHE A 363 -11.70 0.25 -14.20
N GLY A 364 -12.33 1.26 -13.59
CA GLY A 364 -12.18 1.58 -12.15
C GLY A 364 -13.37 1.17 -11.29
N GLU A 365 -14.35 0.42 -11.83
CA GLU A 365 -15.53 -0.02 -11.08
C GLU A 365 -15.17 -1.18 -10.13
N PHE A 366 -15.19 -0.91 -8.82
CA PHE A 366 -14.92 -1.90 -7.78
C PHE A 366 -15.99 -1.85 -6.69
N HIS A 367 -16.64 -2.99 -6.42
CA HIS A 367 -17.77 -3.09 -5.49
C HIS A 367 -17.37 -3.07 -4.00
N ASP A 368 -16.07 -3.13 -3.72
CA ASP A 368 -15.44 -3.34 -2.42
C ASP A 368 -14.17 -2.47 -2.26
N ILE A 369 -14.11 -1.32 -2.94
CA ILE A 369 -12.95 -0.41 -2.92
C ILE A 369 -12.50 -0.01 -1.51
N ASP A 370 -13.42 0.06 -0.54
CA ASP A 370 -13.14 0.37 0.87
C ASP A 370 -12.33 -0.71 1.63
N THR A 371 -12.04 -1.84 0.97
CA THR A 371 -11.08 -2.86 1.44
C THR A 371 -9.61 -2.47 1.24
N ILE A 372 -9.35 -1.50 0.34
CA ILE A 372 -8.02 -0.95 0.09
C ILE A 372 -7.63 -0.04 1.27
N THR A 373 -6.44 -0.25 1.83
CA THR A 373 -5.90 0.56 2.92
C THR A 373 -5.20 1.81 2.40
N MET A 374 -4.75 2.68 3.31
CA MET A 374 -3.68 3.63 3.00
C MET A 374 -2.42 2.88 2.51
N PHE A 375 -1.54 3.60 1.82
CA PHE A 375 -0.32 3.05 1.23
C PHE A 375 0.84 3.29 2.20
N ALA A 376 1.44 2.21 2.71
CA ALA A 376 2.49 2.31 3.72
C ALA A 376 3.82 2.82 3.14
N ASP A 377 3.89 4.14 2.95
CA ASP A 377 4.99 4.92 2.39
C ASP A 377 5.84 5.61 3.50
N TYR A 378 6.70 6.59 3.16
CA TYR A 378 7.56 7.33 4.08
C TYR A 378 6.98 8.69 4.52
N ARG A 379 6.04 9.27 3.75
CA ARG A 379 5.40 10.57 3.98
C ARG A 379 4.21 10.48 4.92
N ILE A 380 3.38 9.45 4.81
CA ILE A 380 2.25 9.26 5.72
C ILE A 380 2.72 9.04 7.17
N PRO A 381 3.70 8.18 7.50
CA PRO A 381 4.26 8.14 8.87
C PRO A 381 4.87 9.49 9.30
N GLN A 382 5.45 10.27 8.40
CA GLN A 382 5.96 11.62 8.69
C GLN A 382 4.82 12.55 9.11
N MET A 383 3.72 12.55 8.36
CA MET A 383 2.54 13.36 8.64
C MET A 383 1.76 12.89 9.86
N LEU A 384 1.67 11.58 10.09
CA LEU A 384 1.04 11.01 11.29
C LEU A 384 1.87 11.30 12.56
N HIS A 385 3.19 11.40 12.46
CA HIS A 385 4.05 11.90 13.54
C HIS A 385 3.89 13.42 13.73
N GLN A 386 3.81 14.20 12.64
CA GLN A 386 3.52 15.65 12.66
C GLN A 386 2.19 15.96 13.39
N LEU A 387 1.16 15.13 13.18
CA LEU A 387 -0.13 15.20 13.86
C LEU A 387 -0.11 14.64 15.30
N GLY A 388 1.04 14.15 15.78
CA GLY A 388 1.21 13.53 17.09
C GLY A 388 0.48 12.20 17.26
N CYS A 389 0.04 11.57 16.16
CA CYS A 389 -0.71 10.32 16.17
C CYS A 389 0.20 9.11 16.32
N LEU A 390 1.31 9.08 15.57
CA LEU A 390 2.42 8.15 15.79
C LEU A 390 3.38 8.73 16.83
N MET A 391 3.92 7.86 17.68
CA MET A 391 5.00 8.14 18.62
C MET A 391 6.08 7.08 18.42
N TYR A 392 7.35 7.48 18.45
CA TYR A 392 8.49 6.58 18.26
C TYR A 392 9.29 6.39 19.55
N SER A 393 10.01 5.27 19.63
CA SER A 393 11.00 5.09 20.69
C SER A 393 12.20 6.02 20.49
N PRO A 394 12.92 6.43 21.56
CA PRO A 394 14.10 7.29 21.42
C PRO A 394 15.20 6.72 20.49
N PRO A 395 15.48 5.39 20.44
CA PRO A 395 16.38 4.82 19.44
C PRO A 395 15.91 5.02 17.99
N LEU A 396 14.63 4.76 17.70
CA LEU A 396 14.07 4.91 16.36
C LEU A 396 14.02 6.38 15.93
N GLU A 397 13.53 7.27 16.79
CA GLU A 397 13.45 8.70 16.49
C GLU A 397 14.85 9.30 16.25
N SER A 398 15.85 8.92 17.07
CA SER A 398 17.24 9.33 16.88
C SER A 398 17.81 8.83 15.55
N HIS A 399 17.53 7.57 15.18
CA HIS A 399 17.99 6.99 13.90
C HIS A 399 17.38 7.71 12.68
N ILE A 400 16.10 8.10 12.76
CA ILE A 400 15.43 8.90 11.72
C ILE A 400 16.02 10.32 11.64
N ARG A 401 16.19 11.00 12.78
CA ARG A 401 16.76 12.36 12.84
C ARG A 401 18.22 12.43 12.41
N ASP A 402 18.99 11.37 12.66
CA ASP A 402 20.37 11.19 12.15
C ASP A 402 20.42 10.86 10.64
N LEU A 403 19.28 10.83 9.94
CA LEU A 403 19.15 10.52 8.51
C LEU A 403 19.72 9.13 8.14
N LYS A 404 19.65 8.15 9.05
CA LYS A 404 20.19 6.81 8.81
C LYS A 404 19.19 5.92 8.06
N LEU A 405 19.71 5.01 7.24
CA LEU A 405 18.93 4.00 6.54
C LEU A 405 18.27 3.03 7.54
N ILE A 406 16.96 2.86 7.43
CA ILE A 406 16.19 1.78 8.06
C ILE A 406 16.22 0.57 7.10
N PRO A 407 16.77 -0.59 7.51
CA PRO A 407 16.92 -1.74 6.61
C PRO A 407 15.59 -2.35 6.17
N SER A 408 15.55 -2.87 4.94
CA SER A 408 14.44 -3.70 4.46
C SER A 408 14.29 -4.97 5.30
N GLY A 409 13.03 -5.38 5.53
CA GLY A 409 12.65 -6.52 6.35
C GLY A 409 12.85 -6.30 7.87
N SER A 410 13.24 -5.10 8.31
CA SER A 410 13.47 -4.83 9.74
C SER A 410 12.17 -4.64 10.53
N ASN A 411 12.23 -4.87 11.85
CA ASN A 411 11.12 -4.57 12.75
C ASN A 411 10.73 -3.09 12.67
N TRP A 412 11.69 -2.15 12.70
CA TRP A 412 11.40 -0.70 12.59
C TRP A 412 10.67 -0.33 11.29
N GLU A 413 11.11 -0.84 10.15
CA GLU A 413 10.39 -0.66 8.88
C GLU A 413 8.96 -1.23 8.98
N THR A 414 8.84 -2.47 9.47
CA THR A 414 7.56 -3.17 9.49
C THR A 414 6.56 -2.50 10.45
N GLU A 415 7.03 -2.07 11.63
CA GLU A 415 6.25 -1.35 12.63
C GLU A 415 5.82 0.03 12.13
N LEU A 416 6.71 0.82 11.50
CA LEU A 416 6.35 2.09 10.87
C LEU A 416 5.23 1.91 9.82
N ARG A 417 5.36 0.90 8.95
CA ARG A 417 4.40 0.62 7.88
C ARG A 417 3.06 0.11 8.43
N GLY A 418 3.09 -0.91 9.30
CA GLY A 418 1.89 -1.51 9.88
C GLY A 418 1.12 -0.58 10.83
N ALA A 419 1.82 0.17 11.69
CA ALA A 419 1.17 1.15 12.57
C ALA A 419 0.58 2.33 11.79
N SER A 420 1.18 2.73 10.66
CA SER A 420 0.59 3.77 9.78
C SER A 420 -0.73 3.31 9.17
N ILE A 421 -0.79 2.09 8.63
CA ILE A 421 -2.04 1.49 8.11
C ILE A 421 -3.12 1.47 9.19
N TRP A 422 -2.77 0.98 10.38
CA TRP A 422 -3.72 0.90 11.49
C TRP A 422 -4.16 2.27 12.01
N CYS A 423 -3.27 3.27 12.01
CA CYS A 423 -3.59 4.64 12.38
C CYS A 423 -4.64 5.25 11.44
N VAL A 424 -4.45 5.13 10.12
CA VAL A 424 -5.41 5.70 9.14
C VAL A 424 -6.74 4.97 9.19
N GLU A 425 -6.78 3.65 9.43
CA GLU A 425 -8.04 2.94 9.66
C GLU A 425 -8.76 3.44 10.92
N LEU A 426 -8.04 3.70 12.02
CA LEU A 426 -8.62 4.27 13.24
C LEU A 426 -9.11 5.72 13.02
N ILE A 427 -8.42 6.51 12.19
CA ILE A 427 -8.86 7.84 11.74
C ILE A 427 -10.16 7.71 10.93
N LYS A 428 -10.19 6.85 9.90
CA LYS A 428 -11.37 6.59 9.05
C LYS A 428 -12.59 6.22 9.91
N ARG A 429 -12.43 5.25 10.82
CA ARG A 429 -13.48 4.81 11.76
C ARG A 429 -13.95 5.91 12.71
N GLU A 430 -13.08 6.80 13.17
CA GLU A 430 -13.48 7.93 14.03
C GLU A 430 -14.23 9.01 13.24
N ILE A 431 -13.83 9.29 11.98
CA ILE A 431 -14.58 10.19 11.07
C ILE A 431 -15.97 9.60 10.82
N GLU A 432 -16.06 8.35 10.37
CA GLU A 432 -17.32 7.60 10.17
C GLU A 432 -18.24 7.62 11.40
N ARG A 433 -17.68 7.59 12.61
CA ARG A 433 -18.41 7.57 13.89
C ARG A 433 -18.88 8.96 14.33
N ARG A 434 -18.24 10.03 13.86
CA ARG A 434 -18.67 11.43 14.09
C ARG A 434 -19.58 11.97 13.00
N HIS A 435 -19.40 11.46 11.78
CA HIS A 435 -20.05 11.91 10.55
C HIS A 435 -20.75 10.74 9.85
N PRO A 436 -21.87 10.21 10.40
CA PRO A 436 -22.61 9.10 9.77
C PRO A 436 -23.12 9.44 8.35
N GLU A 437 -23.31 10.73 8.05
CA GLU A 437 -23.69 11.24 6.72
C GLU A 437 -22.79 10.71 5.60
N VAL A 438 -21.51 10.48 5.90
CA VAL A 438 -20.47 10.03 4.94
C VAL A 438 -20.72 8.62 4.43
N LYS A 439 -21.54 7.81 5.11
CA LYS A 439 -21.92 6.46 4.66
C LYS A 439 -23.18 6.44 3.79
N THR A 440 -23.79 7.59 3.48
CA THR A 440 -25.18 7.63 3.00
C THR A 440 -25.40 8.35 1.66
N LYS A 441 -24.89 7.76 0.57
CA LYS A 441 -25.53 7.66 -0.77
C LYS A 441 -24.62 6.90 -1.76
N PRO A 442 -25.15 6.33 -2.87
CA PRO A 442 -26.51 6.49 -3.38
C PRO A 442 -27.41 5.25 -3.26
N ILE A 443 -28.66 5.47 -2.86
CA ILE A 443 -29.80 4.70 -3.36
C ILE A 443 -30.86 5.68 -3.85
N ARG A 444 -31.08 5.71 -5.17
CA ARG A 444 -32.38 6.03 -5.77
C ARG A 444 -32.78 4.82 -6.60
N GLN A 445 -33.51 3.91 -5.97
CA GLN A 445 -34.39 3.03 -6.74
C GLN A 445 -35.44 3.95 -7.38
N THR A 446 -35.50 3.98 -8.71
CA THR A 446 -36.68 4.49 -9.39
C THR A 446 -37.81 3.49 -9.18
N GLU A 447 -38.80 3.84 -8.35
CA GLU A 447 -40.05 3.09 -8.34
C GLU A 447 -40.67 3.12 -9.75
N PRO A 448 -41.29 2.02 -10.22
CA PRO A 448 -41.93 2.01 -11.52
C PRO A 448 -43.19 2.87 -11.51
N ASP A 449 -43.30 3.80 -12.46
CA ASP A 449 -44.48 4.66 -12.63
C ASP A 449 -45.78 3.84 -12.67
N GLN A 450 -46.71 4.19 -11.79
CA GLN A 450 -48.06 3.61 -11.80
C GLN A 450 -48.85 4.16 -13.00
N ALA A 451 -48.74 3.49 -14.15
CA ALA A 451 -49.49 3.83 -15.34
C ALA A 451 -51.01 3.90 -15.05
N PRO A 452 -51.70 5.01 -15.37
CA PRO A 452 -53.12 5.17 -15.04
C PRO A 452 -54.02 4.23 -15.86
N ALA A 453 -55.16 3.86 -15.26
CA ALA A 453 -56.01 2.78 -15.74
C ALA A 453 -56.57 2.97 -17.17
N SER A 454 -56.63 1.86 -17.90
CA SER A 454 -57.10 1.78 -19.28
C SER A 454 -58.58 2.17 -19.45
N LYS A 455 -58.89 2.81 -20.59
CA LYS A 455 -60.24 2.88 -21.16
C LYS A 455 -60.21 2.59 -22.66
N THR A 456 -61.18 1.81 -23.11
CA THR A 456 -61.20 1.13 -24.41
C THR A 456 -61.89 1.95 -25.51
N SER A 457 -61.30 2.06 -26.71
CA SER A 457 -62.07 2.19 -27.96
C SER A 457 -61.25 1.92 -29.25
N THR A 458 -61.54 0.81 -29.91
CA THR A 458 -61.86 0.70 -31.37
C THR A 458 -60.98 1.39 -32.45
N GLN A 459 -60.12 0.59 -33.11
CA GLN A 459 -59.82 0.43 -34.58
C GLN A 459 -59.80 1.64 -35.57
N PRO A 460 -59.12 1.55 -36.76
CA PRO A 460 -58.05 0.63 -37.22
C PRO A 460 -56.84 1.31 -37.94
N LEU A 461 -55.87 0.48 -38.36
CA LEU A 461 -54.80 0.74 -39.37
C LEU A 461 -55.37 1.19 -40.75
N PRO A 462 -54.58 1.77 -41.72
CA PRO A 462 -53.15 1.48 -42.01
C PRO A 462 -52.23 2.61 -42.58
N LYS A 463 -50.89 2.38 -42.59
CA LYS A 463 -49.95 2.47 -43.76
C LYS A 463 -48.47 2.73 -43.40
N GLU A 464 -47.58 1.95 -44.00
CA GLU A 464 -46.16 2.26 -44.27
C GLU A 464 -46.00 2.94 -45.65
N PRO A 465 -44.79 3.32 -46.13
CA PRO A 465 -43.51 3.61 -45.43
C PRO A 465 -42.92 4.99 -45.79
N GLN A 466 -41.92 5.47 -45.03
CA GLN A 466 -40.79 6.22 -45.61
C GLN A 466 -39.57 6.36 -44.68
N ASN A 467 -38.38 6.50 -45.28
CA ASN A 467 -37.12 6.76 -44.59
C ASN A 467 -37.10 8.13 -43.91
N GLN A 468 -36.48 8.20 -42.73
CA GLN A 468 -35.40 9.17 -42.50
C GLN A 468 -34.50 8.76 -41.33
N SER A 469 -33.20 8.94 -41.50
CA SER A 469 -32.17 8.68 -40.50
C SER A 469 -31.96 9.90 -39.62
N TYR A 470 -32.04 9.74 -38.30
CA TYR A 470 -31.30 10.57 -37.35
C TYR A 470 -30.88 9.73 -36.14
N PHE A 471 -29.57 9.68 -35.88
CA PHE A 471 -29.08 9.45 -34.52
C PHE A 471 -29.54 10.63 -33.66
N SER A 472 -30.09 10.36 -32.48
CA SER A 472 -30.44 11.37 -31.49
C SER A 472 -29.48 11.26 -30.31
N ASP A 473 -28.39 12.04 -30.37
CA ASP A 473 -27.43 12.14 -29.27
C ASP A 473 -28.08 12.83 -28.06
N THR A 474 -28.64 12.06 -27.13
CA THR A 474 -28.98 12.56 -25.79
C THR A 474 -27.70 12.70 -24.97
N VAL A 475 -26.96 13.78 -25.21
CA VAL A 475 -25.88 14.26 -24.35
C VAL A 475 -26.41 14.39 -22.91
N PRO A 476 -25.80 13.75 -21.90
CA PRO A 476 -26.19 13.91 -20.51
C PRO A 476 -26.11 15.38 -20.09
N ASN A 477 -27.14 15.88 -19.40
CA ASN A 477 -27.22 17.28 -19.02
C ASN A 477 -26.08 17.65 -18.05
N HIS A 478 -25.42 18.78 -18.29
CA HIS A 478 -24.11 19.09 -17.70
C HIS A 478 -24.15 19.37 -16.18
N ASP A 479 -25.34 19.51 -15.61
CA ASP A 479 -25.56 19.68 -14.17
C ASP A 479 -25.88 18.37 -13.43
N ASP A 480 -26.44 17.34 -14.08
CA ASP A 480 -26.71 16.03 -13.45
C ASP A 480 -25.42 15.29 -13.04
N VAL A 481 -24.30 15.61 -13.69
CA VAL A 481 -22.96 15.09 -13.36
C VAL A 481 -22.45 15.68 -12.03
N LYS A 482 -22.87 16.90 -11.65
CA LYS A 482 -22.40 17.56 -10.42
C LYS A 482 -22.97 16.91 -9.15
N GLU A 483 -24.20 16.41 -9.19
CA GLU A 483 -24.90 15.93 -7.99
C GLU A 483 -24.53 14.48 -7.58
N ARG A 484 -23.81 13.73 -8.45
CA ARG A 484 -23.43 12.33 -8.19
C ARG A 484 -22.12 12.13 -7.42
N SER A 485 -21.26 13.15 -7.32
CA SER A 485 -19.96 13.08 -6.64
C SER A 485 -20.08 13.16 -5.09
N ALA A 486 -20.94 12.34 -4.49
CA ALA A 486 -21.43 12.47 -3.12
C ALA A 486 -20.47 11.91 -2.03
N ARG A 487 -19.22 12.39 -2.03
CA ARG A 487 -18.23 12.41 -0.91
C ARG A 487 -18.36 11.31 0.17
N GLY A 488 -18.18 10.04 -0.21
CA GLY A 488 -17.73 9.01 0.73
C GLY A 488 -16.27 9.25 1.15
N ILE A 489 -15.89 8.87 2.37
CA ILE A 489 -14.49 8.86 2.80
C ILE A 489 -13.98 7.42 2.86
N ASN A 490 -12.81 7.19 2.29
CA ASN A 490 -12.12 5.91 2.35
C ASN A 490 -10.63 6.13 2.71
N ALA A 491 -9.88 5.05 2.89
CA ALA A 491 -8.48 5.15 3.30
C ALA A 491 -7.58 5.76 2.20
N ILE A 492 -7.92 5.58 0.92
CA ILE A 492 -7.23 6.14 -0.25
C ILE A 492 -7.29 7.67 -0.21
N LEU A 493 -8.48 8.26 -0.03
CA LEU A 493 -8.65 9.71 -0.01
C LEU A 493 -7.98 10.36 1.21
N ILE A 494 -7.91 9.66 2.35
CA ILE A 494 -7.16 10.14 3.52
C ILE A 494 -5.65 10.08 3.25
N ASP A 495 -5.16 9.03 2.59
CA ASP A 495 -3.75 8.88 2.21
C ASP A 495 -3.29 10.01 1.29
N PHE A 496 -3.95 10.18 0.14
CA PHE A 496 -3.65 11.24 -0.83
C PHE A 496 -3.66 12.63 -0.17
N PHE A 497 -4.67 12.93 0.65
CA PHE A 497 -4.75 14.20 1.39
C PHE A 497 -3.57 14.41 2.37
N LEU A 498 -3.17 13.39 3.12
CA LEU A 498 -2.03 13.45 4.05
C LEU A 498 -0.70 13.57 3.31
N TYR A 499 -0.54 12.87 2.17
CA TYR A 499 0.63 12.92 1.31
C TYR A 499 0.84 14.31 0.70
N ASP A 500 -0.21 14.91 0.14
CA ASP A 500 -0.18 16.28 -0.39
C ASP A 500 0.10 17.31 0.71
N THR A 501 -0.57 17.19 1.86
CA THR A 501 -0.36 18.10 3.00
C THR A 501 1.09 18.04 3.52
N MET A 502 1.71 16.85 3.56
CA MET A 502 3.13 16.72 3.92
C MET A 502 4.07 17.36 2.88
N LYS A 503 3.69 17.36 1.60
CA LYS A 503 4.45 18.02 0.51
C LYS A 503 4.17 19.52 0.41
N GLU A 504 3.07 20.03 0.95
CA GLU A 504 2.87 21.45 1.23
C GLU A 504 3.83 21.89 2.36
N LEU A 505 3.82 21.17 3.49
CA LEU A 505 4.65 21.48 4.66
C LEU A 505 6.16 21.38 4.41
N GLU A 506 6.63 20.42 3.61
CA GLU A 506 8.05 20.32 3.21
C GLU A 506 8.50 21.56 2.40
N LYS A 507 7.69 22.03 1.44
CA LYS A 507 7.99 23.24 0.64
C LYS A 507 8.07 24.50 1.51
N GLU A 508 7.29 24.55 2.58
CA GLU A 508 7.31 25.65 3.56
C GLU A 508 8.39 25.48 4.64
N GLY A 509 9.12 24.36 4.67
CA GLY A 509 10.16 24.07 5.68
C GLY A 509 9.60 23.79 7.08
N GLN A 510 8.34 23.35 7.18
CA GLN A 510 7.60 23.16 8.44
C GLN A 510 7.54 21.70 8.91
N GLU A 511 8.39 20.82 8.39
CA GLU A 511 8.43 19.41 8.78
C GLU A 511 9.10 19.20 10.16
N SER A 512 8.42 18.48 11.05
CA SER A 512 8.81 18.25 12.46
C SER A 512 9.83 17.11 12.64
N ILE A 513 9.96 16.25 11.63
CA ILE A 513 10.87 15.11 11.56
C ILE A 513 11.20 14.87 10.08
N PRO A 514 12.45 14.52 9.70
CA PRO A 514 12.77 14.23 8.30
C PRO A 514 12.14 12.91 7.82
N HIS A 515 12.26 12.66 6.52
CA HIS A 515 11.75 11.47 5.84
C HIS A 515 12.26 10.16 6.43
N HIS A 516 11.36 9.19 6.60
CA HIS A 516 11.68 7.83 7.00
C HIS A 516 12.48 7.12 5.88
N ARG A 517 13.81 7.13 6.00
CA ARG A 517 14.74 6.58 5.00
C ARG A 517 14.71 5.05 4.99
N THR A 518 13.73 4.45 4.31
CA THR A 518 13.31 3.06 4.55
C THR A 518 13.21 2.28 3.24
N ARG A 519 13.90 1.14 3.12
CA ARG A 519 14.20 0.59 1.79
C ARG A 519 13.02 -0.07 1.07
N SER A 520 12.10 -0.81 1.75
CA SER A 520 10.89 -1.36 1.08
C SER A 520 9.81 -0.31 0.80
N ILE A 521 10.01 0.90 1.34
CA ILE A 521 9.14 2.05 1.09
C ILE A 521 9.60 2.81 -0.15
N TRP A 522 10.89 2.73 -0.46
CA TRP A 522 11.42 3.11 -1.76
C TRP A 522 11.17 2.02 -2.82
N TYR A 523 11.09 0.74 -2.48
CA TYR A 523 10.60 -0.31 -3.40
C TYR A 523 9.05 -0.40 -3.47
#